data_AF-A0A7X9DNE6-F1
#
_entry.id   AF-A0A7X9DNE6-F1
#
_cell.length_a   1.000
_cell.length_b   1.000
_cell.length_c   1.000
_cell.angle_alpha   90.00
_cell.angle_beta   90.00
_cell.angle_gamma   90.00
#
_symmetry.space_group_name_H-M   'P 1'
#
loop_
_entity.id
_entity.type
_entity.pdbx_description
1 polymer ?
#
loop_
_entity_poly.entity_id
_entity_poly.type
_entity_poly.pdbx_seq_one_letter_code
_entity_poly.pdbx_strand_id
1 'polypeptide(L)'
;MTSTDIVIIAAVNLFLLWFSWWFSLKEGRFHGIPRFFGFSGLFLLTWFNFRFWFDEAFSLRQIVSWLLLFLSLFYLINALYFYVKYAKPAGMPENATQLISKGIYRYLRHPMYGSLMFLTLGVYLKHPDILASIIATLCMVAFYITAMVEEGEMIRKFGSDYEMYRKDTGMFLPDISGNLFKKRRVNT
;
A
#
# COMPACT_ATOMS: atom_id res chain seq x y z
N MET A 1 -15.26 -13.03 21.06
CA MET A 1 -15.93 -12.64 19.81
C MET A 1 -17.42 -12.78 20.03
N THR A 2 -18.18 -11.70 19.91
CA THR A 2 -19.64 -11.70 20.02
C THR A 2 -20.27 -12.07 18.67
N SER A 3 -21.54 -12.46 18.66
CA SER A 3 -22.28 -12.70 17.40
C SER A 3 -22.31 -11.44 16.52
N THR A 4 -22.35 -10.26 17.13
CA THR A 4 -22.28 -8.97 16.43
C THR A 4 -20.95 -8.76 15.73
N ASP A 5 -19.83 -9.13 16.37
CA ASP A 5 -18.49 -9.02 15.76
C ASP A 5 -18.41 -9.86 14.47
N ILE A 6 -18.97 -11.08 14.50
CA ILE A 6 -18.99 -11.98 13.34
C ILE A 6 -19.78 -11.36 12.18
N VAL A 7 -20.95 -10.78 12.47
CA VAL A 7 -21.79 -10.13 11.45
C VAL A 7 -21.07 -8.94 10.83
N ILE A 8 -20.41 -8.10 11.64
CA ILE A 8 -19.64 -6.95 11.15
C ILE A 8 -18.48 -7.40 10.27
N ILE A 9 -17.69 -8.38 10.74
CA ILE A 9 -16.56 -8.91 9.98
C ILE A 9 -17.03 -9.47 8.64
N ALA A 10 -18.11 -10.25 8.65
CA ALA A 10 -18.68 -10.82 7.42
C ALA A 10 -19.18 -9.73 6.47
N ALA A 11 -19.93 -8.74 6.98
CA ALA A 11 -20.45 -7.65 6.17
C ALA A 11 -19.34 -6.81 5.52
N VAL A 12 -18.29 -6.46 6.28
CA VAL A 12 -17.14 -5.71 5.76
C VAL A 12 -16.37 -6.52 4.72
N ASN A 13 -16.16 -7.82 4.95
CA ASN A 13 -15.48 -8.67 3.97
C ASN A 13 -16.30 -8.86 2.69
N LEU A 14 -17.62 -9.02 2.79
CA LEU A 14 -18.50 -9.07 1.62
C LEU A 14 -18.47 -7.74 0.84
N PHE A 15 -18.46 -6.61 1.54
CA PHE A 15 -18.31 -5.30 0.92
C PHE A 15 -16.95 -5.15 0.23
N LEU A 16 -15.85 -5.53 0.89
CA LEU A 16 -14.51 -5.50 0.30
C LEU A 16 -14.40 -6.43 -0.90
N LEU A 17 -15.01 -7.61 -0.84
CA LEU A 17 -15.05 -8.56 -1.95
C LEU A 17 -15.79 -7.95 -3.13
N TRP A 18 -16.99 -7.44 -2.89
CA TRP A 18 -17.80 -6.78 -3.91
C TRP A 18 -17.06 -5.58 -4.51
N PHE A 19 -16.50 -4.70 -3.69
CA PHE A 19 -15.76 -3.52 -4.14
C PHE A 19 -14.53 -3.90 -4.97
N SER A 20 -13.72 -4.84 -4.49
CA SER A 20 -12.49 -5.25 -5.19
C SER A 20 -12.81 -5.97 -6.50
N TRP A 21 -13.85 -6.81 -6.52
CA TRP A 21 -14.26 -7.56 -7.71
C TRP A 21 -14.97 -6.68 -8.74
N TRP A 22 -15.84 -5.78 -8.31
CA TRP A 22 -16.61 -4.87 -9.17
C TRP A 22 -15.70 -3.97 -10.01
N PHE A 23 -14.68 -3.37 -9.40
CA PHE A 23 -13.72 -2.52 -10.11
C PHE A 23 -12.74 -3.33 -10.98
N SER A 24 -12.31 -4.50 -10.53
CA SER A 24 -11.42 -5.38 -11.31
C SER A 24 -12.06 -5.82 -12.63
N LEU A 25 -13.34 -6.23 -12.59
CA LEU A 25 -14.07 -6.66 -13.78
C LEU A 25 -14.41 -5.51 -14.73
N LYS A 26 -14.77 -4.34 -14.19
CA LYS A 26 -15.19 -3.19 -15.00
C LYS A 26 -14.07 -2.61 -15.85
N GLU A 27 -12.81 -2.73 -15.41
CA GLU A 27 -11.66 -2.18 -16.13
C GLU A 27 -10.78 -3.23 -16.84
N GLY A 28 -11.11 -4.52 -16.76
CA GLY A 28 -10.33 -5.59 -17.39
C GLY A 28 -8.94 -5.79 -16.78
N ARG A 29 -8.77 -5.46 -15.50
CA ARG A 29 -7.49 -5.47 -14.78
C ARG A 29 -7.46 -6.57 -13.73
N PHE A 30 -6.32 -7.24 -13.57
CA PHE A 30 -6.19 -8.46 -12.76
C PHE A 30 -5.73 -8.19 -11.33
N HIS A 31 -5.34 -6.96 -10.99
CA HIS A 31 -4.80 -6.62 -9.68
C HIS A 31 -5.85 -6.57 -8.55
N GLY A 32 -7.16 -6.66 -8.85
CA GLY A 32 -8.23 -6.60 -7.84
C GLY A 32 -8.28 -7.82 -6.92
N ILE A 33 -7.85 -9.00 -7.37
CA ILE A 33 -7.85 -10.23 -6.55
C ILE A 33 -6.84 -10.13 -5.39
N PRO A 34 -5.53 -9.91 -5.63
CA PRO A 34 -4.57 -9.79 -4.52
C PRO A 34 -4.86 -8.59 -3.61
N ARG A 35 -5.41 -7.50 -4.17
CA ARG A 35 -5.82 -6.31 -3.41
C ARG A 35 -6.87 -6.63 -2.34
N PHE A 36 -7.84 -7.49 -2.66
CA PHE A 36 -8.87 -7.92 -1.71
C PHE A 36 -8.26 -8.59 -0.48
N PHE A 37 -7.35 -9.57 -0.69
CA PHE A 37 -6.71 -10.29 0.42
C PHE A 37 -5.90 -9.34 1.31
N GLY A 38 -5.23 -8.35 0.72
CA GLY A 38 -4.51 -7.32 1.48
C GLY A 38 -5.42 -6.49 2.37
N PHE A 39 -6.52 -5.94 1.84
CA PHE A 39 -7.45 -5.11 2.62
C PHE A 39 -8.25 -5.92 3.64
N SER A 40 -8.73 -7.11 3.27
CA SER A 40 -9.42 -8.04 4.17
C SER A 40 -8.53 -8.41 5.35
N GLY A 41 -7.29 -8.82 5.07
CA GLY A 41 -6.33 -9.17 6.11
C GLY A 41 -5.99 -7.97 6.99
N LEU A 42 -5.77 -6.78 6.42
CA LEU A 42 -5.47 -5.58 7.20
C LEU A 42 -6.63 -5.18 8.12
N PHE A 43 -7.87 -5.31 7.65
CA PHE A 43 -9.06 -5.09 8.47
C PHE A 43 -9.12 -6.06 9.64
N LEU A 44 -8.94 -7.37 9.38
CA LEU A 44 -8.91 -8.39 10.44
C LEU A 44 -7.77 -8.14 11.44
N LEU A 45 -6.57 -7.83 10.94
CA LEU A 45 -5.42 -7.53 11.77
C LEU A 45 -5.72 -6.35 12.70
N THR A 46 -6.30 -5.28 12.16
CA THR A 46 -6.71 -4.09 12.93
C THR A 46 -7.80 -4.43 13.94
N TRP A 47 -8.80 -5.21 13.54
CA TRP A 47 -9.90 -5.61 14.41
C TRP A 47 -9.41 -6.37 15.65
N PHE A 48 -8.54 -7.37 15.45
CA PHE A 48 -7.97 -8.15 16.55
C PHE A 48 -6.99 -7.35 17.41
N ASN A 49 -6.25 -6.42 16.81
CA ASN A 49 -5.26 -5.60 17.53
C ASN A 49 -5.85 -4.32 18.16
N PHE A 50 -7.08 -3.93 17.82
CA PHE A 50 -7.67 -2.65 18.25
C PHE A 50 -7.70 -2.47 19.77
N ARG A 51 -7.88 -3.57 20.51
CA ARG A 51 -7.92 -3.56 21.97
C ARG A 51 -6.59 -3.23 22.62
N PHE A 52 -5.48 -3.53 21.95
CA PHE A 52 -4.11 -3.38 22.47
C PHE A 52 -3.45 -2.07 22.03
N TRP A 53 -4.24 -1.11 21.53
CA TRP A 53 -3.70 0.06 20.84
C TRP A 53 -2.85 0.98 21.72
N PHE A 54 -3.20 1.03 23.02
CA PHE A 54 -2.56 1.84 24.04
C PHE A 54 -1.96 0.99 25.18
N ASP A 55 -1.98 -0.35 25.03
CA ASP A 55 -1.41 -1.25 26.02
C ASP A 55 0.11 -1.10 26.02
N GLU A 56 0.67 -0.81 27.19
CA GLU A 56 2.10 -0.52 27.38
C GLU A 56 2.62 0.55 26.41
N ALA A 57 1.90 1.66 26.26
CA ALA A 57 2.13 2.67 25.22
C ALA A 57 3.59 3.19 25.10
N PHE A 58 4.35 3.17 26.19
CA PHE A 58 5.76 3.61 26.24
C PHE A 58 6.78 2.50 26.02
N SER A 59 6.34 1.25 25.79
CA SER A 59 7.25 0.17 25.41
C SER A 59 7.90 0.47 24.06
N LEU A 60 9.15 0.03 23.88
CA LEU A 60 9.89 0.21 22.62
C LEU A 60 9.10 -0.32 21.41
N ARG A 61 8.40 -1.45 21.58
CA ARG A 61 7.52 -2.05 20.58
C ARG A 61 6.39 -1.09 20.17
N GLN A 62 5.68 -0.50 21.13
CA GLN A 62 4.60 0.45 20.85
C GLN A 62 5.13 1.74 20.22
N ILE A 63 6.30 2.23 20.65
CA ILE A 63 6.94 3.40 20.02
C ILE A 63 7.25 3.10 18.55
N VAL A 64 7.86 1.96 18.25
CA VAL A 64 8.13 1.55 16.86
C VAL A 64 6.84 1.38 16.06
N SER A 65 5.80 0.77 16.65
CA SER A 65 4.46 0.68 16.04
C SER A 65 3.93 2.06 15.65
N TRP A 66 3.92 3.02 16.58
CA TRP A 66 3.45 4.38 16.31
C TRP A 66 4.27 5.08 15.23
N LEU A 67 5.60 4.96 15.24
CA LEU A 67 6.46 5.51 14.19
C LEU A 67 6.11 4.95 12.81
N LEU A 68 5.85 3.64 12.71
CA LEU A 68 5.42 3.01 11.45
C LEU A 68 4.03 3.50 11.00
N LEU A 69 3.09 3.68 11.93
CA LEU A 69 1.76 4.23 11.63
C LEU A 69 1.85 5.68 11.12
N PHE A 70 2.69 6.53 11.74
CA PHE A 70 2.94 7.88 11.26
C PHE A 70 3.66 7.88 9.90
N LEU A 71 4.61 6.98 9.70
CA LEU A 71 5.30 6.82 8.41
C LEU A 71 4.33 6.38 7.32
N SER A 72 3.42 5.46 7.62
CA SER A 72 2.33 5.06 6.73
C SER A 72 1.49 6.27 6.31
N LEU A 73 1.01 7.05 7.29
CA LEU A 73 0.21 8.24 7.02
C LEU A 73 0.97 9.26 6.16
N PHE A 74 2.25 9.49 6.45
CA PHE A 74 3.11 10.34 5.65
C PHE A 74 3.22 9.87 4.19
N TYR A 75 3.42 8.57 3.96
CA TYR A 75 3.47 7.99 2.61
C TYR A 75 2.14 8.16 1.89
N LEU A 76 1.03 7.88 2.57
CA LEU A 76 -0.31 7.96 1.99
C LEU A 76 -0.66 9.39 1.58
N ILE A 77 -0.45 10.37 2.46
CA ILE A 77 -0.75 11.77 2.18
C ILE A 77 0.09 12.28 1.01
N ASN A 78 1.40 11.99 0.99
CA ASN A 78 2.26 12.40 -0.11
C ASN A 78 1.87 11.71 -1.42
N ALA A 79 1.59 10.41 -1.38
CA ALA A 79 1.13 9.67 -2.55
C ALA A 79 -0.15 10.28 -3.11
N LEU A 80 -1.17 10.49 -2.28
CA LEU A 80 -2.45 11.09 -2.71
C LEU A 80 -2.28 12.53 -3.20
N TYR A 81 -1.46 13.35 -2.54
CA TYR A 81 -1.22 14.73 -2.96
C TYR A 81 -0.60 14.78 -4.37
N PHE A 82 0.49 14.04 -4.60
CA PHE A 82 1.12 14.00 -5.92
C PHE A 82 0.26 13.29 -6.96
N TYR A 83 -0.51 12.28 -6.54
CA TYR A 83 -1.48 11.63 -7.39
C TYR A 83 -2.53 12.63 -7.89
N VAL A 84 -3.26 13.30 -7.00
CA VAL A 84 -4.32 14.28 -7.37
C VAL A 84 -3.75 15.45 -8.16
N LYS A 85 -2.53 15.91 -7.84
CA LYS A 85 -1.92 17.06 -8.49
C LYS A 85 -1.41 16.79 -9.90
N TYR A 86 -0.95 15.56 -10.18
CA TYR A 86 -0.28 15.24 -11.45
C TYR A 86 -0.97 14.16 -12.27
N ALA A 87 -1.89 13.38 -11.69
CA ALA A 87 -2.83 12.61 -12.47
C ALA A 87 -3.76 13.60 -13.18
N LYS A 88 -3.60 13.75 -14.49
CA LYS A 88 -4.62 14.43 -15.30
C LYS A 88 -5.96 13.73 -15.05
N PRO A 89 -7.08 14.46 -14.86
CA PRO A 89 -8.36 13.86 -14.56
C PRO A 89 -8.82 13.02 -15.76
N ALA A 90 -8.57 11.72 -15.67
CA ALA A 90 -9.14 10.68 -16.53
C ALA A 90 -10.06 9.76 -15.70
N GLY A 91 -10.59 10.27 -14.58
CA GLY A 91 -11.40 9.51 -13.63
C GLY A 91 -10.59 8.90 -12.51
N MET A 92 -10.50 7.56 -12.47
CA MET A 92 -9.94 6.79 -11.35
C MET A 92 -8.40 6.83 -11.27
N PRO A 93 -7.81 6.50 -10.10
CA PRO A 93 -6.36 6.56 -9.88
C PRO A 93 -5.53 5.81 -10.93
N GLU A 94 -6.12 4.77 -11.46
CA GLU A 94 -5.49 3.81 -12.35
C GLU A 94 -5.60 4.21 -13.84
N ASN A 95 -6.29 5.32 -14.16
CA ASN A 95 -6.49 5.83 -15.53
C ASN A 95 -5.57 6.99 -15.92
N ALA A 96 -4.55 7.31 -15.11
CA ALA A 96 -3.59 8.36 -15.42
C ALA A 96 -3.04 8.21 -16.86
N THR A 97 -3.25 9.22 -17.71
CA THR A 97 -2.79 9.24 -19.11
C THR A 97 -1.29 9.51 -19.23
N GLN A 98 -0.65 9.92 -18.13
CA GLN A 98 0.77 10.23 -18.06
C GLN A 98 1.39 9.57 -16.83
N LEU A 99 2.62 9.08 -16.99
CA LEU A 99 3.41 8.52 -15.91
C LEU A 99 3.74 9.61 -14.88
N ILE A 100 3.30 9.41 -13.63
CA ILE A 100 3.60 10.33 -12.53
C ILE A 100 4.97 9.97 -11.95
N SER A 101 5.95 10.85 -12.14
CA SER A 101 7.34 10.66 -11.67
C SER A 101 7.83 11.82 -10.77
N LYS A 102 6.90 12.61 -10.23
CA LYS A 102 7.16 13.80 -9.40
C LYS A 102 6.91 13.52 -7.90
N GLY A 103 7.63 14.24 -7.04
CA GLY A 103 7.45 14.14 -5.58
C GLY A 103 7.90 12.80 -5.02
N ILE A 104 7.04 12.17 -4.21
CA ILE A 104 7.33 10.84 -3.64
C ILE A 104 7.46 9.77 -4.73
N TYR A 105 6.70 9.90 -5.84
CA TYR A 105 6.83 9.04 -7.01
C TYR A 105 8.18 9.19 -7.72
N ARG A 106 8.96 10.24 -7.42
CA ARG A 106 10.33 10.32 -7.93
C ARG A 106 11.22 9.22 -7.36
N TYR A 107 10.93 8.72 -6.18
CA TYR A 107 11.78 7.76 -5.47
C TYR A 107 11.14 6.37 -5.39
N LEU A 108 9.81 6.34 -5.31
CA LEU A 108 9.04 5.14 -5.06
C LEU A 108 8.03 4.92 -6.18
N ARG A 109 7.98 3.72 -6.75
CA ARG A 109 6.97 3.39 -7.76
C ARG A 109 5.59 3.20 -7.18
N HIS A 110 5.53 2.63 -5.98
CA HIS A 110 4.27 2.30 -5.31
C HIS A 110 4.22 2.86 -3.88
N PRO A 111 4.23 4.20 -3.71
CA PRO A 111 4.19 4.81 -2.38
C PRO A 111 2.89 4.52 -1.63
N MET A 112 1.77 4.30 -2.32
CA MET A 112 0.50 3.89 -1.71
C MET A 112 0.57 2.48 -1.10
N TYR A 113 1.07 1.48 -1.86
CA TYR A 113 1.28 0.14 -1.29
C TYR A 113 2.37 0.15 -0.20
N GLY A 114 3.40 1.00 -0.33
CA GLY A 114 4.37 1.22 0.74
C GLY A 114 3.70 1.71 2.03
N SER A 115 2.75 2.64 1.93
CA SER A 115 1.95 3.09 3.09
C SER A 115 1.18 1.94 3.74
N LEU A 116 0.58 1.05 2.94
CA LEU A 116 -0.18 -0.10 3.43
C LEU A 116 0.73 -1.13 4.12
N MET A 117 1.93 -1.36 3.59
CA MET A 117 2.93 -2.22 4.23
C MET A 117 3.36 -1.69 5.60
N PHE A 118 3.65 -0.38 5.70
CA PHE A 118 3.95 0.25 7.01
C PHE A 118 2.76 0.21 7.96
N LEU A 119 1.54 0.36 7.44
CA LEU A 119 0.31 0.24 8.23
C LEU A 119 0.18 -1.17 8.80
N THR A 120 0.32 -2.20 7.96
CA THR A 120 0.28 -3.61 8.39
C THR A 120 1.31 -3.89 9.48
N LEU A 121 2.56 -3.46 9.31
CA LEU A 121 3.61 -3.65 10.33
C LEU A 121 3.32 -2.87 11.61
N GLY A 122 2.84 -1.63 11.49
CA GLY A 122 2.46 -0.79 12.63
C GLY A 122 1.34 -1.43 13.45
N VAL A 123 0.28 -1.91 12.80
CA VAL A 123 -0.84 -2.60 13.45
C VAL A 123 -0.39 -3.93 14.07
N TYR A 124 0.41 -4.73 13.35
CA TYR A 124 0.94 -5.99 13.86
C TYR A 124 1.73 -5.83 15.16
N LEU A 125 2.54 -4.78 15.26
CA LEU A 125 3.35 -4.53 16.45
C LEU A 125 2.53 -4.09 17.67
N LYS A 126 1.22 -3.79 17.53
CA LYS A 126 0.35 -3.53 18.68
C LYS A 126 0.22 -4.77 19.56
N HIS A 127 0.04 -5.94 18.96
CA HIS A 127 -0.01 -7.22 19.65
C HIS A 127 0.51 -8.36 18.73
N PRO A 128 1.83 -8.62 18.71
CA PRO A 128 2.45 -9.58 17.81
C PRO A 128 2.26 -11.02 18.29
N ASP A 129 1.07 -11.57 18.07
CA ASP A 129 0.79 -12.99 18.29
C ASP A 129 0.92 -13.83 17.00
N ILE A 130 0.74 -15.14 17.11
CA ILE A 130 0.87 -16.09 15.99
C ILE A 130 -0.15 -15.80 14.89
N LEU A 131 -1.40 -15.49 15.27
CA LEU A 131 -2.47 -15.20 14.31
C LEU A 131 -2.19 -13.89 13.58
N ALA A 132 -1.82 -12.85 14.32
CA ALA A 132 -1.40 -11.55 13.80
C ALA A 132 -0.20 -11.69 12.86
N SER A 133 0.77 -12.55 13.18
CA SER A 133 1.94 -12.83 12.33
C SER A 133 1.54 -13.44 10.99
N ILE A 134 0.63 -14.42 11.00
CA ILE A 134 0.11 -15.06 9.78
C ILE A 134 -0.64 -14.03 8.93
N ILE A 135 -1.57 -13.28 9.54
CA ILE A 135 -2.37 -12.28 8.83
C ILE A 135 -1.48 -11.19 8.26
N ALA A 136 -0.53 -10.66 9.04
CA ALA A 136 0.40 -9.63 8.58
C ALA A 136 1.26 -10.11 7.41
N THR A 137 1.76 -11.35 7.48
CA THR A 137 2.54 -11.95 6.38
C THR A 137 1.71 -12.07 5.11
N LEU A 138 0.47 -12.57 5.22
CA LEU A 138 -0.45 -12.66 4.07
C LEU A 138 -0.75 -11.28 3.48
N CYS A 139 -0.95 -10.25 4.30
CA CYS A 139 -1.15 -8.88 3.84
C CYS A 139 0.07 -8.35 3.08
N MET A 140 1.27 -8.54 3.62
CA MET A 140 2.52 -8.09 2.99
C MET A 140 2.72 -8.76 1.63
N VAL A 141 2.49 -10.07 1.55
CA VAL A 141 2.56 -10.83 0.29
C VAL A 141 1.48 -10.37 -0.69
N ALA A 142 0.25 -10.16 -0.23
CA ALA A 142 -0.85 -9.70 -1.06
C ALA A 142 -0.55 -8.32 -1.68
N PHE A 143 -0.12 -7.34 -0.89
CA PHE A 143 0.25 -6.01 -1.39
C PHE A 143 1.47 -6.05 -2.30
N TYR A 144 2.44 -6.92 -2.03
CA TYR A 144 3.59 -7.14 -2.91
C TYR A 144 3.15 -7.66 -4.28
N ILE A 145 2.30 -8.69 -4.31
CA ILE A 145 1.76 -9.26 -5.56
C ILE A 145 0.92 -8.22 -6.29
N THR A 146 0.06 -7.46 -5.59
CA THR A 146 -0.72 -6.38 -6.22
C THR A 146 0.19 -5.37 -6.91
N ALA A 147 1.26 -4.93 -6.25
CA ALA A 147 2.23 -4.01 -6.84
C ALA A 147 2.89 -4.60 -8.09
N MET A 148 3.30 -5.88 -8.06
CA MET A 148 3.88 -6.55 -9.22
C MET A 148 2.93 -6.67 -10.41
N VAL A 149 1.66 -7.02 -10.16
CA VAL A 149 0.64 -7.08 -11.22
C VAL A 149 0.43 -5.69 -11.83
N GLU A 150 0.39 -4.65 -11.00
CA GLU A 150 0.29 -3.26 -11.44
C GLU A 150 1.52 -2.84 -12.27
N GLU A 151 2.75 -3.23 -11.89
CA GLU A 151 3.94 -2.98 -12.72
C GLU A 151 3.77 -3.58 -14.13
N GLY A 152 3.23 -4.81 -14.23
CA GLY A 152 2.96 -5.45 -15.52
C GLY A 152 1.94 -4.68 -16.38
N GLU A 153 0.90 -4.14 -15.75
CA GLU A 153 -0.08 -3.27 -16.42
C GLU A 153 0.55 -1.93 -16.87
N MET A 154 1.42 -1.35 -16.04
CA MET A 154 2.13 -0.11 -16.38
C MET A 154 3.14 -0.30 -17.52
N ILE A 155 3.85 -1.43 -17.58
CA ILE A 155 4.73 -1.77 -18.70
C ILE A 155 3.92 -1.90 -20.00
N ARG A 156 2.76 -2.58 -19.96
CA ARG A 156 1.88 -2.70 -21.14
C ARG A 156 1.34 -1.34 -21.60
N LYS A 157 1.10 -0.42 -20.67
CA LYS A 157 0.50 0.91 -20.96
C LYS A 157 1.53 1.95 -21.42
N PHE A 158 2.72 1.97 -20.83
CA PHE A 158 3.71 3.03 -21.02
C PHE A 158 5.03 2.56 -21.65
N GLY A 159 5.23 1.24 -21.81
CA GLY A 159 6.39 0.67 -22.50
C GLY A 159 7.73 1.14 -21.93
N SER A 160 8.61 1.62 -22.81
CA SER A 160 9.98 2.02 -22.50
C SER A 160 10.07 3.13 -21.44
N ASP A 161 9.10 4.04 -21.40
CA ASP A 161 9.12 5.15 -20.43
C ASP A 161 9.01 4.63 -19.00
N TYR A 162 8.18 3.60 -18.77
CA TYR A 162 8.05 2.96 -17.47
C TYR A 162 9.27 2.11 -17.14
N GLU A 163 9.87 1.43 -18.11
CA GLU A 163 11.11 0.67 -17.88
C GLU A 163 12.27 1.58 -17.46
N MET A 164 12.41 2.75 -18.09
CA MET A 164 13.40 3.75 -17.69
C MET A 164 13.14 4.25 -16.27
N TYR A 165 11.88 4.59 -15.97
CA TYR A 165 11.48 4.98 -14.62
C TYR A 165 11.77 3.90 -13.58
N ARG A 166 11.54 2.63 -13.92
CA ARG A 166 11.77 1.46 -13.05
C ARG A 166 13.24 1.24 -12.71
N LYS A 167 14.17 1.60 -13.59
CA LYS A 167 15.61 1.50 -13.32
C LYS A 167 16.11 2.48 -12.27
N ASP A 168 15.41 3.60 -12.09
CA ASP A 168 15.87 4.73 -11.25
C ASP A 168 14.97 4.99 -10.02
N THR A 169 14.15 4.00 -9.67
CA THR A 169 13.22 4.08 -8.54
C THR A 169 13.20 2.77 -7.78
N GLY A 170 12.90 2.82 -6.48
CA GLY A 170 12.62 1.60 -5.73
C GLY A 170 11.13 1.30 -5.70
N MET A 171 10.75 0.09 -5.32
CA MET A 171 9.34 -0.33 -5.33
C MET A 171 8.56 0.31 -4.18
N PHE A 172 9.01 0.11 -2.93
CA PHE A 172 8.39 0.67 -1.71
C PHE A 172 9.34 1.51 -0.87
N LEU A 173 10.64 1.28 -0.98
CA LEU A 173 11.72 2.06 -0.36
C LEU A 173 12.60 2.66 -1.45
N PRO A 174 13.29 3.79 -1.20
CA PRO A 174 14.19 4.38 -2.18
C PRO A 174 15.29 3.39 -2.57
N ASP A 175 15.60 3.32 -3.86
CA ASP A 175 16.72 2.49 -4.33
C ASP A 175 18.05 3.10 -3.86
N ILE A 176 18.79 2.38 -3.03
CA ILE A 176 20.09 2.81 -2.47
C ILE A 176 21.21 2.68 -3.51
N SER A 177 20.97 2.03 -4.66
CA SER A 177 21.91 2.02 -5.76
C SER A 177 22.23 3.46 -6.22
N GLY A 178 23.48 3.72 -6.63
CA GLY A 178 24.07 5.06 -6.80
C GLY A 178 23.35 6.07 -7.72
N ASN A 179 22.21 5.72 -8.31
CA ASN A 179 21.34 6.59 -9.09
C ASN A 179 20.62 7.67 -8.24
N LEU A 180 20.44 7.47 -6.93
CA LEU A 180 19.93 8.51 -6.02
C LEU A 180 20.78 9.81 -6.08
N PHE A 181 22.10 9.68 -6.20
CA PHE A 181 23.02 10.82 -6.24
C PHE A 181 23.08 11.49 -7.63
N LYS A 182 22.76 10.78 -8.71
CA LYS A 182 22.71 11.34 -10.07
C LYS A 182 21.52 12.31 -10.23
N LYS A 183 20.40 12.01 -9.57
CA LYS A 183 19.19 12.87 -9.55
C LYS A 183 19.37 14.22 -8.85
N ARG A 184 20.35 14.35 -7.95
CA ARG A 184 20.62 15.61 -7.22
C ARG A 184 21.35 16.66 -8.08
N ARG A 185 22.08 16.22 -9.12
CA ARG A 185 22.94 17.07 -9.96
C ARG A 185 22.27 17.69 -11.19
N VAL A 186 21.08 17.25 -11.59
CA VAL A 186 20.40 17.72 -12.82
C VAL A 186 19.39 18.86 -12.54
N ASN A 187 19.16 19.20 -11.26
CA ASN A 187 18.22 20.25 -10.84
C ASN A 187 18.90 21.45 -10.14
N THR A 188 20.21 21.66 -10.36
CA THR A 188 20.94 22.90 -10.05
C THR A 188 21.39 23.52 -11.35
#